data_AF-A0A0U1VGT5-F1
#
_entry.id   AF-A0A0U1VGT5-F1
#
_cell.length_a   1.000
_cell.length_b   1.000
_cell.length_c   1.000
_cell.angle_alpha   90.00
_cell.angle_beta   90.00
_cell.angle_gamma   90.00
#
_symmetry.space_group_name_H-M   'P 1'
#
loop_
_entity.id
_entity.type
_entity.pdbx_description
1 polymer ?
#
loop_
_entity_poly.entity_id
_entity_poly.type
_entity_poly.pdbx_seq_one_letter_code
_entity_poly.pdbx_strand_id
1 'polypeptide(L)'
;MTKRYWNISLKEMLDAGILFGHGTNKWNPKMAPYIITKINNIHIINLTITARSLSESCYLVFDAARKGKEFLIVGTKNKTSFLIASEAKKIRCHYVNKKWLC
;
A
#
# COMPACT_ATOMS: atom_id res chain seq x y z
N MET A 1 -7.94 -12.86 23.14
CA MET A 1 -7.28 -12.40 21.90
C MET A 1 -6.59 -11.07 22.21
N THR A 2 -5.26 -11.02 22.12
CA THR A 2 -4.49 -9.79 22.37
C THR A 2 -4.76 -8.78 21.24
N LYS A 3 -5.36 -7.62 21.55
CA LYS A 3 -5.45 -6.49 20.61
C LYS A 3 -4.04 -6.06 20.26
N ARG A 4 -3.65 -6.24 19.00
CA ARG A 4 -2.39 -5.69 18.46
C ARG A 4 -2.70 -4.40 17.74
N TYR A 5 -1.89 -3.38 18.00
CA TYR A 5 -2.01 -2.06 17.41
C TYR A 5 -0.88 -1.86 16.40
N TRP A 6 -1.22 -1.33 15.23
CA TRP A 6 -0.25 -0.90 14.22
C TRP A 6 -0.01 0.60 14.40
N ASN A 7 1.23 1.04 14.26
CA ASN A 7 1.54 2.47 14.28
C ASN A 7 1.11 3.10 12.94
N ILE A 8 -0.13 3.57 12.87
CA ILE A 8 -0.71 4.24 11.70
C ILE A 8 -1.24 5.59 12.18
N SER A 9 -0.57 6.68 11.78
CA SER A 9 -0.98 8.04 12.11
C SER A 9 -1.50 8.77 10.87
N LEU A 10 -2.69 9.40 10.97
CA LEU A 10 -3.22 10.23 9.90
C LEU A 10 -2.26 11.38 9.54
N LYS A 11 -1.55 11.92 10.53
CA LYS A 11 -0.55 12.97 10.31
C LYS A 11 0.61 12.46 9.43
N GLU A 12 1.17 11.29 9.75
CA GLU A 12 2.25 10.70 8.95
C GLU A 12 1.78 10.40 7.51
N MET A 13 0.54 9.97 7.33
CA MET A 13 -0.04 9.71 6.01
C MET A 13 -0.21 11.00 5.17
N LEU A 14 -0.56 12.11 5.82
CA LEU A 14 -0.64 13.44 5.21
C LEU A 14 0.76 13.93 4.82
N ASP A 15 1.71 13.85 5.73
CA ASP A 15 3.11 14.27 5.52
C ASP A 15 3.78 13.45 4.39
N ALA A 16 3.45 12.16 4.29
CA ALA A 16 3.90 11.28 3.21
C ALA A 16 3.16 11.51 1.87
N GLY A 17 2.11 12.34 1.82
CA GLY A 17 1.38 12.67 0.61
C GLY A 17 0.52 11.52 0.04
N ILE A 18 0.10 10.56 0.86
CA ILE A 18 -0.65 9.36 0.42
C ILE A 18 -2.03 9.71 -0.16
N LEU A 19 -2.57 10.87 0.21
CA LEU A 19 -3.88 11.35 -0.23
C LEU A 19 -3.95 11.64 -1.74
N PHE A 20 -2.82 11.90 -2.39
CA PHE A 20 -2.79 12.25 -3.81
C PHE A 20 -2.93 11.00 -4.68
N GLY A 21 -4.14 10.81 -5.21
CA GLY A 21 -4.47 9.73 -6.13
C GLY A 21 -4.09 10.03 -7.58
N HIS A 22 -4.77 9.34 -8.50
CA HIS A 22 -4.57 9.54 -9.93
C HIS A 22 -5.26 10.81 -10.46
N GLY A 23 -4.80 11.25 -11.62
CA GLY A 23 -5.45 12.33 -12.37
C GLY A 23 -6.85 11.94 -12.80
N THR A 24 -7.76 12.91 -12.80
CA THR A 24 -9.19 12.77 -13.15
C THR A 24 -9.47 12.25 -14.55
N ASN A 25 -8.52 12.35 -15.47
CA ASN A 25 -8.64 11.79 -16.83
C ASN A 25 -8.24 10.29 -16.91
N LYS A 26 -7.53 9.77 -15.90
CA LYS A 26 -6.99 8.41 -15.88
C LYS A 26 -7.32 7.72 -14.54
N TRP A 27 -8.62 7.57 -14.27
CA TRP A 27 -9.13 6.88 -13.08
C TRP A 27 -10.17 5.82 -13.46
N ASN A 28 -10.42 4.88 -12.56
CA ASN A 28 -11.46 3.86 -12.73
C ASN A 28 -12.68 4.25 -11.89
N PRO A 29 -13.90 4.37 -12.47
CA PRO A 29 -15.12 4.73 -11.75
C PRO A 29 -15.42 3.85 -10.53
N LYS A 30 -14.99 2.59 -10.54
CA LYS A 30 -15.14 1.68 -9.38
C LYS A 30 -14.41 2.16 -8.13
N MET A 31 -13.46 3.09 -8.26
CA MET A 31 -12.73 3.69 -7.14
C MET A 31 -13.50 4.83 -6.45
N ALA A 32 -14.68 5.23 -6.95
CA ALA A 32 -15.47 6.32 -6.39
C ALA A 32 -15.69 6.23 -4.86
N PRO A 33 -15.95 5.05 -4.26
CA PRO A 33 -16.13 4.93 -2.81
C PRO A 33 -14.89 5.29 -1.97
N TYR A 34 -13.70 5.29 -2.58
CA TYR A 34 -12.43 5.58 -1.91
C TYR A 34 -11.95 7.01 -2.11
N ILE A 35 -12.67 7.82 -2.90
CA ILE A 35 -12.29 9.19 -3.27
C ILE A 35 -13.19 10.18 -2.53
N ILE A 36 -12.59 11.16 -1.85
CA ILE A 36 -13.33 12.24 -1.17
C ILE A 36 -13.72 13.33 -2.16
N THR A 37 -12.74 13.81 -2.92
CA THR A 37 -12.91 14.97 -3.81
C THR A 37 -11.82 14.98 -4.88
N LYS A 38 -11.77 16.03 -5.70
CA LYS A 38 -10.69 16.32 -6.64
C LYS A 38 -10.20 17.76 -6.46
N ILE A 39 -8.89 17.96 -6.54
CA ILE A 39 -8.24 19.27 -6.49
C ILE A 39 -7.24 19.34 -7.64
N ASN A 40 -7.27 20.41 -8.43
CA ASN A 40 -6.34 20.61 -9.56
C ASN A 40 -6.23 19.38 -10.48
N ASN A 41 -7.38 18.79 -10.83
CA ASN A 41 -7.49 17.57 -11.64
C ASN A 41 -6.86 16.30 -11.06
N ILE A 42 -6.53 16.27 -9.76
CA ILE A 42 -6.05 15.09 -9.02
C ILE A 42 -7.12 14.62 -8.05
N HIS A 43 -7.41 13.32 -8.01
CA HIS A 43 -8.32 12.75 -7.01
C HIS A 43 -7.66 12.69 -5.63
N ILE A 44 -8.42 13.07 -4.60
CA ILE A 44 -8.03 13.01 -3.20
C ILE A 44 -8.64 11.76 -2.57
N ILE A 45 -7.79 10.84 -2.13
CA ILE A 45 -8.19 9.55 -1.54
C ILE A 45 -8.57 9.74 -0.07
N ASN A 46 -9.56 8.98 0.39
CA ASN A 46 -9.99 8.96 1.78
C ASN A 46 -8.97 8.26 2.70
N LEU A 47 -8.20 9.04 3.45
CA LEU A 47 -7.18 8.51 4.37
C LEU A 47 -7.78 7.69 5.52
N THR A 48 -9.01 7.97 5.97
CA THR A 48 -9.67 7.17 7.02
C THR A 48 -9.95 5.76 6.52
N ILE A 49 -10.43 5.62 5.27
CA ILE A 49 -10.65 4.32 4.65
C ILE A 49 -9.30 3.62 4.43
N THR A 50 -8.30 4.34 3.91
CA THR A 50 -6.94 3.79 3.72
C THR A 50 -6.34 3.28 5.02
N ALA A 51 -6.45 4.04 6.12
CA ALA A 51 -5.92 3.66 7.43
C ALA A 51 -6.59 2.38 7.97
N ARG A 52 -7.91 2.27 7.82
CA ARG A 52 -8.66 1.06 8.19
C ARG A 52 -8.21 -0.14 7.36
N SER A 53 -8.20 -0.01 6.03
CA SER A 53 -7.81 -1.09 5.12
C SER A 53 -6.36 -1.53 5.34
N LEU A 54 -5.46 -0.59 5.65
CA LEU A 54 -4.07 -0.88 5.98
C LEU A 54 -3.97 -1.69 7.27
N SER A 55 -4.71 -1.30 8.32
CA SER A 55 -4.74 -2.03 9.59
C SER A 55 -5.23 -3.48 9.42
N GLU A 56 -6.32 -3.68 8.67
CA GLU A 56 -6.87 -5.00 8.34
C GLU A 56 -5.85 -5.82 7.53
N SER A 57 -5.18 -5.21 6.55
CA SER A 57 -4.15 -5.88 5.74
C SER A 57 -2.95 -6.30 6.58
N CYS A 58 -2.46 -5.44 7.47
CA CYS A 58 -1.36 -5.75 8.38
C CYS A 58 -1.70 -6.93 9.31
N TYR A 59 -2.95 -7.02 9.77
CA TYR A 59 -3.42 -8.16 10.56
C TYR A 59 -3.33 -9.47 9.77
N LEU A 60 -3.80 -9.49 8.52
CA LEU A 60 -3.76 -10.69 7.67
C LEU A 60 -2.33 -11.12 7.35
N VAL A 61 -1.46 -10.18 7.00
CA VAL A 61 -0.04 -10.45 6.74
C VAL A 61 0.63 -10.99 8.01
N PHE A 62 0.33 -10.42 9.18
CA PHE A 62 0.87 -10.90 10.44
C PHE A 62 0.43 -12.34 10.75
N ASP A 63 -0.85 -12.67 10.61
CA ASP A 63 -1.34 -14.03 10.85
C ASP A 63 -0.75 -15.03 9.85
N ALA A 64 -0.60 -14.64 8.58
CA ALA A 64 0.06 -15.45 7.56
C ALA A 64 1.54 -15.71 7.90
N ALA A 65 2.28 -14.68 8.32
CA ALA A 65 3.68 -14.79 8.71
C ALA A 65 3.84 -15.68 9.95
N ARG A 66 2.96 -15.53 10.94
CA ARG A 66 2.93 -16.38 12.14
C ARG A 66 2.73 -17.86 11.80
N LYS A 67 2.00 -18.16 10.72
CA LYS A 67 1.77 -19.52 10.22
C LYS A 67 2.91 -20.04 9.32
N GLY A 68 4.00 -19.29 9.17
CA GLY A 68 5.14 -19.68 8.35
C GLY A 68 4.88 -19.65 6.85
N LYS A 69 3.89 -18.88 6.38
CA LYS A 69 3.63 -18.73 4.94
C LYS A 69 4.72 -17.89 4.28
N GLU A 70 4.96 -18.16 3.01
CA GLU A 70 5.89 -17.41 2.18
C GLU A 70 5.23 -16.16 1.59
N PHE A 71 6.04 -15.12 1.36
CA PHE A 71 5.59 -13.85 0.79
C PHE A 71 6.37 -13.51 -0.49
N LEU A 72 5.65 -12.95 -1.45
CA LEU A 72 6.20 -12.39 -2.67
C LEU A 72 5.86 -10.91 -2.77
N ILE A 73 6.89 -10.07 -2.87
CA ILE A 73 6.72 -8.62 -3.06
C ILE A 73 7.00 -8.25 -4.50
N VAL A 74 6.04 -7.61 -5.17
CA VAL A 74 6.15 -7.25 -6.59
C VAL A 74 6.10 -5.74 -6.76
N GLY A 75 7.10 -5.19 -7.45
CA GLY A 75 7.11 -3.78 -7.83
C GLY A 75 8.11 -3.49 -8.93
N THR A 76 7.59 -3.37 -10.16
CA THR A 76 8.38 -3.30 -11.40
C THR A 76 8.64 -1.87 -11.88
N LYS A 77 8.09 -0.86 -11.19
CA LYS A 77 8.30 0.56 -11.52
C LYS A 77 9.74 0.96 -11.21
N ASN A 78 10.37 1.72 -12.11
CA ASN A 78 11.77 2.17 -11.96
C ASN A 78 12.05 2.82 -10.60
N LYS A 79 11.17 3.73 -10.15
CA LYS A 79 11.32 4.42 -8.84
C LYS A 79 11.18 3.50 -7.62
N THR A 80 10.53 2.35 -7.78
CA THR A 80 10.20 1.43 -6.68
C THR A 80 11.09 0.19 -6.68
N SER A 81 11.71 -0.14 -7.83
CA SER A 81 12.45 -1.38 -8.05
C SER A 81 13.58 -1.61 -7.03
N PHE A 82 14.35 -0.56 -6.71
CA PHE A 82 15.41 -0.64 -5.70
C PHE A 82 14.85 -0.87 -4.29
N LEU A 83 13.80 -0.13 -3.92
CA LEU A 83 13.16 -0.23 -2.60
C LEU A 83 12.60 -1.63 -2.35
N ILE A 84 11.93 -2.22 -3.34
CA ILE A 84 11.40 -3.59 -3.25
C ILE A 84 12.52 -4.60 -2.98
N ALA A 85 13.60 -4.53 -3.75
CA ALA A 85 14.72 -5.47 -3.58
C ALA A 85 15.41 -5.31 -2.22
N SER A 86 15.58 -4.07 -1.74
CA SER A 86 16.19 -3.77 -0.45
C SER A 86 15.36 -4.33 0.71
N GLU A 87 14.06 -4.01 0.74
CA GLU A 87 13.18 -4.44 1.83
C GLU A 87 12.95 -5.94 1.84
N ALA A 88 12.74 -6.57 0.67
CA ALA A 88 12.54 -8.01 0.58
C ALA A 88 13.77 -8.81 1.06
N LYS A 89 14.98 -8.33 0.77
CA LYS A 89 16.23 -8.92 1.28
C LYS A 89 16.33 -8.80 2.80
N LYS A 90 15.95 -7.64 3.36
CA LYS A 90 15.96 -7.39 4.80
C LYS A 90 15.03 -8.34 5.56
N ILE A 91 13.84 -8.58 5.02
CA ILE A 91 12.83 -9.48 5.63
C ILE A 91 12.90 -10.94 5.14
N ARG A 92 13.89 -11.27 4.30
CA ARG A 92 14.11 -12.61 3.73
C ARG A 92 12.88 -13.20 3.00
N CYS A 93 12.21 -12.38 2.19
CA CYS A 93 11.06 -12.78 1.37
C CYS A 93 11.41 -12.77 -0.13
N HIS A 94 10.60 -13.45 -0.95
CA HIS A 94 10.76 -13.42 -2.40
C HIS A 94 10.35 -12.06 -2.96
N TYR A 95 10.95 -11.65 -4.09
CA TYR A 95 10.56 -10.41 -4.75
C TYR A 95 10.73 -10.44 -6.28
N VAL A 96 9.95 -9.61 -6.96
CA VAL A 96 10.13 -9.29 -8.38
C VAL A 96 10.14 -7.77 -8.56
N ASN A 97 11.28 -7.24 -8.96
CA ASN A 97 11.50 -5.81 -9.19
C ASN A 97 11.88 -5.45 -10.64
N LYS A 98 12.02 -6.46 -11.50
CA LYS A 98 12.23 -6.34 -12.95
C LYS A 98 10.96 -6.77 -13.70
N LYS A 99 11.03 -6.95 -15.02
CA LYS A 99 9.92 -7.45 -15.84
C LYS A 99 9.33 -8.73 -15.22
N TRP A 100 8.04 -8.70 -14.91
CA TRP A 100 7.29 -9.89 -14.53
C TRP A 100 6.99 -10.69 -15.79
N LEU A 101 7.49 -11.92 -15.86
CA LEU A 101 7.26 -12.81 -16.99
C LEU A 101 5.97 -13.60 -16.73
N CYS A 102 5.10 -13.60 -17.74
CA CYS A 102 3.87 -14.39 -17.78
C CYS A 102 4.12 -15.67 -18.58
#